data_AF-A0A969MP62-F1
#
_entry.id   AF-A0A969MP62-F1
#
_cell.length_a   1.000
_cell.length_b   1.000
_cell.length_c   1.000
_cell.angle_alpha   90.00
_cell.angle_beta   90.00
_cell.angle_gamma   90.00
#
_symmetry.space_group_name_H-M   'P 1'
#
loop_
_entity.id
_entity.type
_entity.pdbx_description
1 polymer ?
#
loop_
_entity_poly.entity_id
_entity_poly.type
_entity_poly.pdbx_seq_one_letter_code
_entity_poly.pdbx_strand_id
1 'polypeptide(L)'
;MAKTGQEYPHKGWWGQPDSLNIEVFDILPFPEVYESFKMNSEDPNTLTVLLTNRIPKLMPSVMRLLEIHDISFDSYSFKTSEKNKKERILEFLERYPDVTEIVVHDDQDDQIAILMELKTIVDKKIKVNVLQVIEGELQLL
;
A
#
# COMPACT_ATOMS: atom_id res chain seq x y z
N MET A 1 5.60 12.74 -12.96
CA MET A 1 6.72 13.69 -13.24
C MET A 1 6.79 14.69 -12.08
N ALA A 2 7.97 15.18 -11.69
CA ALA A 2 8.07 16.25 -10.69
C ALA A 2 7.30 17.51 -11.15
N LYS A 3 6.72 18.33 -10.24
CA LYS A 3 6.13 19.63 -10.64
C LYS A 3 7.17 20.53 -11.33
N THR A 4 8.45 20.26 -11.08
CA THR A 4 9.60 21.00 -11.58
C THR A 4 10.12 20.51 -12.95
N GLY A 5 9.59 19.40 -13.49
CA GLY A 5 10.09 18.82 -14.75
C GLY A 5 11.48 18.18 -14.67
N GLN A 6 12.02 17.93 -13.47
CA GLN A 6 13.33 17.30 -13.28
C GLN A 6 13.23 15.76 -13.24
N GLU A 7 14.19 15.09 -13.87
CA GLU A 7 14.38 13.63 -13.76
C GLU A 7 14.75 13.21 -12.33
N TYR A 8 14.34 12.01 -11.92
CA TYR A 8 14.66 11.48 -10.59
C TYR A 8 16.17 11.29 -10.42
N PRO A 9 16.79 11.88 -9.38
CA PRO A 9 18.24 12.11 -9.38
C PRO A 9 19.13 10.87 -9.14
N HIS A 10 18.62 9.76 -8.60
CA HIS A 10 19.43 8.56 -8.33
C HIS A 10 18.62 7.28 -8.02
N LYS A 11 19.27 6.11 -8.10
CA LYS A 11 18.72 4.82 -7.62
C LYS A 11 18.44 4.88 -6.11
N GLY A 12 17.29 4.34 -5.69
CA GLY A 12 16.86 4.41 -4.28
C GLY A 12 16.14 5.71 -3.90
N TRP A 13 15.74 6.52 -4.88
CA TRP A 13 14.99 7.76 -4.70
C TRP A 13 13.79 7.63 -3.75
N TRP A 14 12.99 6.57 -3.89
CA TRP A 14 11.80 6.32 -3.06
C TRP A 14 12.10 6.08 -1.57
N GLY A 15 13.37 5.82 -1.23
CA GLY A 15 13.85 5.73 0.15
C GLY A 15 14.23 7.09 0.76
N GLN A 16 14.21 8.17 -0.01
CA GLN A 16 14.60 9.50 0.45
C GLN A 16 13.38 10.32 0.90
N PRO A 17 13.52 11.16 1.96
CA PRO A 17 12.47 12.09 2.38
C PRO A 17 11.99 13.01 1.24
N ASP A 18 12.89 13.41 0.35
CA ASP A 18 12.58 14.29 -0.78
C ASP A 18 11.55 13.69 -1.73
N SER A 19 11.45 12.37 -1.82
CA SER A 19 10.41 11.68 -2.61
C SER A 19 8.99 11.87 -2.09
N LEU A 20 8.83 12.40 -0.87
CA LEU A 20 7.56 12.74 -0.22
C LEU A 20 7.41 14.25 -0.02
N ASN A 21 8.26 15.06 -0.64
CA ASN A 21 8.20 16.50 -0.49
C ASN A 21 7.06 17.09 -1.33
N ILE A 22 5.94 17.37 -0.67
CA ILE A 22 4.73 17.94 -1.27
C ILE A 22 4.92 19.36 -1.85
N GLU A 23 5.96 20.08 -1.42
CA GLU A 23 6.29 21.40 -1.98
C GLU A 23 6.93 21.25 -3.38
N VAL A 24 7.46 20.07 -3.68
CA VAL A 24 8.16 19.75 -4.94
C VAL A 24 7.30 18.87 -5.87
N PHE A 25 6.48 17.98 -5.31
CA PHE A 25 5.69 17.00 -6.06
C PHE A 25 4.19 17.21 -5.82
N ASP A 26 3.38 17.04 -6.88
CA ASP A 26 1.94 16.84 -6.73
C ASP A 26 1.73 15.36 -6.52
N ILE A 27 1.64 14.97 -5.26
CA ILE A 27 1.35 13.60 -4.90
C ILE A 27 -0.14 13.55 -4.65
N LEU A 28 -0.91 13.19 -5.67
CA LEU A 28 -2.36 13.02 -5.56
C LEU A 28 -2.69 11.52 -5.53
N PRO A 29 -3.73 11.11 -4.77
CA PRO A 29 -4.23 9.76 -4.87
C PRO A 29 -4.82 9.52 -6.26
N PHE A 30 -4.64 8.31 -6.78
CA PHE A 30 -5.36 7.89 -7.98
C PHE A 30 -6.84 7.72 -7.64
N PRO A 31 -7.78 8.34 -8.40
CA PRO A 31 -9.20 8.33 -8.06
C PRO A 31 -9.77 6.93 -7.85
N GLU A 32 -9.48 5.97 -8.74
CA GLU A 32 -10.04 4.62 -8.63
C GLU A 32 -9.53 3.87 -7.39
N VAL A 33 -8.24 3.98 -7.10
CA VAL A 33 -7.65 3.40 -5.88
C VAL A 33 -8.24 4.04 -4.62
N TYR A 34 -8.44 5.36 -4.64
CA TYR A 34 -9.02 6.10 -3.53
C TYR A 34 -10.48 5.73 -3.28
N GLU A 35 -11.30 5.62 -4.32
CA GLU A 35 -12.70 5.20 -4.19
C GLU A 35 -12.82 3.76 -3.68
N SER A 36 -11.97 2.84 -4.19
CA SER A 36 -11.87 1.48 -3.65
C SER A 36 -11.51 1.49 -2.16
N PHE A 37 -10.49 2.24 -1.76
CA PHE A 37 -10.09 2.39 -0.36
C PHE A 37 -11.23 2.96 0.49
N LYS A 38 -11.86 4.05 0.03
CA LYS A 38 -12.90 4.76 0.78
C LYS A 38 -14.10 3.87 1.05
N MET A 39 -14.61 3.18 0.01
CA MET A 39 -15.70 2.23 0.14
C MET A 39 -15.41 1.16 1.21
N ASN A 40 -14.18 0.66 1.26
CA ASN A 40 -13.76 -0.35 2.24
C ASN A 40 -13.55 0.25 3.64
N SER A 41 -13.06 1.48 3.74
CA SER A 41 -12.83 2.17 5.03
C SER A 41 -14.11 2.53 5.78
N GLU A 42 -15.23 2.64 5.07
CA GLU A 42 -16.54 2.93 5.66
C GLU A 42 -17.25 1.67 6.18
N ASP A 43 -16.75 0.47 5.85
CA ASP A 43 -17.30 -0.80 6.36
C ASP A 43 -16.69 -1.14 7.73
N PRO A 44 -17.49 -1.22 8.81
CA PRO A 44 -17.00 -1.54 10.15
C PRO A 44 -16.44 -2.96 10.29
N ASN A 45 -16.64 -3.85 9.31
CA ASN A 45 -16.09 -5.20 9.28
C ASN A 45 -14.76 -5.29 8.52
N THR A 46 -14.23 -4.17 8.04
CA THR A 46 -12.99 -4.11 7.28
C THR A 46 -11.88 -3.47 8.10
N LEU A 47 -10.70 -4.09 8.09
CA LEU A 47 -9.47 -3.50 8.61
C LEU A 47 -8.66 -2.93 7.45
N THR A 48 -8.51 -1.61 7.40
CA THR A 48 -7.67 -0.95 6.40
C THR A 48 -6.21 -0.87 6.89
N VAL A 49 -5.27 -1.26 6.02
CA VAL A 49 -3.84 -1.26 6.35
C VAL A 49 -3.02 -0.60 5.26
N LEU A 50 -2.24 0.43 5.62
CA LEU A 50 -1.17 0.90 4.74
C LEU A 50 0.04 0.00 4.90
N LEU A 51 0.31 -0.84 3.90
CA LEU A 51 1.46 -1.73 3.88
C LEU A 51 2.53 -1.21 2.91
N THR A 52 3.54 -0.54 3.45
CA THR A 52 4.62 0.07 2.66
C THR A 52 5.98 -0.56 2.93
N ASN A 53 6.85 -0.55 1.90
CA ASN A 53 8.27 -0.90 2.02
C ASN A 53 9.14 0.30 2.47
N ARG A 54 8.54 1.49 2.69
CA ARG A 54 9.24 2.62 3.29
C ARG A 54 9.67 2.30 4.72
N ILE A 55 10.86 2.76 5.10
CA ILE A 55 11.39 2.60 6.46
C ILE A 55 10.69 3.56 7.46
N PRO A 56 10.65 3.24 8.76
CA PRO A 56 9.96 4.04 9.77
C PRO A 56 10.41 5.50 9.86
N LYS A 57 11.66 5.81 9.49
CA LYS A 57 12.17 7.19 9.46
C LYS A 57 11.33 8.11 8.56
N LEU A 58 10.68 7.58 7.52
CA LEU A 58 9.82 8.34 6.62
C LEU A 58 8.37 8.45 7.10
N MET A 59 8.01 7.80 8.20
CA MET A 59 6.65 7.79 8.72
C MET A 59 6.08 9.21 8.90
N PRO A 60 6.78 10.20 9.49
CA PRO A 60 6.21 11.55 9.63
C PRO A 60 5.81 12.18 8.29
N SER A 61 6.63 11.99 7.24
CA SER A 61 6.33 12.50 5.90
C SER A 61 5.16 11.79 5.25
N VAL A 62 5.06 10.46 5.41
CA VAL A 62 3.94 9.68 4.91
C VAL A 62 2.64 10.10 5.61
N MET A 63 2.65 10.21 6.93
CA MET A 63 1.47 10.60 7.71
C MET A 63 0.99 12.00 7.34
N ARG A 64 1.91 12.97 7.18
CA ARG A 64 1.57 14.32 6.72
C ARG A 64 0.93 14.32 5.33
N LEU A 65 1.45 13.51 4.41
CA LEU A 65 0.88 13.40 3.07
C LEU A 65 -0.55 12.85 3.13
N LEU A 66 -0.79 11.79 3.90
CA LEU A 66 -2.11 11.20 4.06
C LEU A 66 -3.10 12.18 4.71
N GLU A 67 -2.67 12.92 5.72
CA GLU A 67 -3.46 13.96 6.40
C GLU A 67 -3.94 15.05 5.44
N ILE A 68 -3.08 15.51 4.51
CA ILE A 68 -3.43 16.52 3.51
C ILE A 68 -4.54 16.04 2.56
N HIS A 69 -4.67 14.73 2.38
CA HIS A 69 -5.69 14.11 1.54
C HIS A 69 -6.85 13.53 2.34
N ASP A 70 -6.92 13.79 3.66
CA ASP A 70 -7.94 13.24 4.56
C ASP A 70 -8.02 11.70 4.47
N ILE A 71 -6.85 11.05 4.39
CA ILE A 71 -6.71 9.60 4.33
C ILE A 71 -6.19 9.09 5.68
N SER A 72 -6.87 8.13 6.27
CA SER A 72 -6.43 7.43 7.48
C SER A 72 -6.65 5.93 7.36
N PHE A 73 -5.70 5.13 7.83
CA PHE A 73 -5.82 3.68 7.89
C PHE A 73 -5.92 3.23 9.34
N ASP A 74 -6.57 2.10 9.60
CA ASP A 74 -6.66 1.51 10.94
C ASP A 74 -5.28 1.02 11.43
N SER A 75 -4.43 0.60 10.49
CA SER A 75 -3.07 0.18 10.79
C SER A 75 -2.06 0.63 9.75
N TYR A 76 -0.83 0.82 10.21
CA TYR A 76 0.30 1.23 9.39
C TYR A 76 1.43 0.22 9.55
N SER A 77 1.81 -0.41 8.44
CA SER A 77 2.90 -1.35 8.40
C SER A 77 4.02 -0.71 7.57
N PHE A 78 5.11 -0.30 8.23
CA PHE A 78 6.36 0.15 7.60
C PHE A 78 7.40 -0.99 7.61
N LYS A 79 8.40 -0.91 6.72
CA LYS A 79 9.45 -1.93 6.65
C LYS A 79 10.44 -1.78 7.81
N THR A 80 10.23 -2.57 8.85
CA THR A 80 11.06 -2.62 10.07
C THR A 80 12.04 -3.81 10.10
N SER A 81 11.91 -4.75 9.17
CA SER A 81 12.73 -5.96 9.06
C SER A 81 12.89 -6.38 7.60
N GLU A 82 13.59 -7.49 7.37
CA GLU A 82 13.72 -8.11 6.04
C GLU A 82 12.44 -8.78 5.53
N LYS A 83 11.39 -8.83 6.35
CA LYS A 83 10.12 -9.44 5.95
C LYS A 83 9.52 -8.73 4.75
N ASN A 84 9.12 -9.51 3.75
CA ASN A 84 8.41 -9.03 2.56
C ASN A 84 6.92 -8.75 2.88
N LYS A 85 6.21 -8.19 1.91
CA LYS A 85 4.79 -7.82 2.08
C LYS A 85 3.91 -9.03 2.40
N LYS A 86 4.12 -10.16 1.71
CA LYS A 86 3.40 -11.42 1.95
C LYS A 86 3.55 -11.88 3.40
N GLU A 87 4.77 -11.97 3.91
CA GLU A 87 5.03 -12.39 5.30
C GLU A 87 4.34 -11.48 6.31
N ARG A 88 4.36 -10.16 6.06
CA ARG A 88 3.70 -9.18 6.92
C ARG A 88 2.17 -9.31 6.88
N ILE A 89 1.59 -9.66 5.74
CA ILE A 89 0.15 -9.98 5.62
C ILE A 89 -0.20 -11.23 6.44
N LEU A 90 0.63 -12.27 6.40
CA LEU A 90 0.41 -13.46 7.21
C LEU A 90 0.39 -13.15 8.72
N GLU A 91 1.24 -12.22 9.20
CA GLU A 91 1.20 -11.75 10.60
C GLU A 91 -0.08 -10.97 10.95
N PHE A 92 -0.73 -10.33 9.98
CA PHE A 92 -2.07 -9.78 10.20
C PHE A 92 -3.09 -10.92 10.31
N LEU A 93 -3.06 -11.91 9.41
CA LEU A 93 -4.00 -13.04 9.45
C LEU A 93 -3.88 -13.85 10.75
N GLU A 94 -2.70 -13.98 11.33
CA GLU A 94 -2.52 -14.60 12.65
C GLU A 94 -3.21 -13.82 13.79
N ARG A 95 -3.28 -12.49 13.67
CA ARG A 95 -3.92 -11.60 14.65
C ARG A 95 -5.43 -11.45 14.43
N TYR A 96 -5.89 -11.70 13.21
CA TYR A 96 -7.28 -11.55 12.80
C TYR A 96 -7.78 -12.87 12.16
N PRO A 97 -8.01 -13.92 12.98
CA PRO A 97 -8.31 -15.27 12.48
C PRO A 97 -9.68 -15.40 11.79
N ASP A 98 -10.58 -14.43 12.00
CA ASP A 98 -11.93 -14.43 11.44
C ASP A 98 -12.01 -13.78 10.04
N VAL A 99 -10.87 -13.32 9.49
CA VAL A 99 -10.81 -12.73 8.15
C VAL A 99 -11.23 -13.77 7.11
N THR A 100 -12.20 -13.40 6.26
CA THR A 100 -12.70 -14.24 5.17
C THR A 100 -12.32 -13.71 3.79
N GLU A 101 -11.85 -12.47 3.69
CA GLU A 101 -11.41 -11.85 2.44
C GLU A 101 -10.23 -10.92 2.68
N ILE A 102 -9.26 -10.95 1.77
CA ILE A 102 -8.20 -9.96 1.66
C ILE A 102 -8.23 -9.33 0.28
N VAL A 103 -8.06 -8.01 0.24
CA VAL A 103 -7.93 -7.22 -0.99
C VAL A 103 -6.62 -6.43 -0.88
N VAL A 104 -5.70 -6.69 -1.80
CA VAL A 104 -4.38 -6.04 -1.81
C VAL A 104 -4.23 -5.22 -3.08
N HIS A 105 -3.80 -3.96 -2.94
CA HIS A 105 -3.52 -3.07 -4.06
C HIS A 105 -2.01 -2.81 -4.13
N ASP A 106 -1.36 -3.04 -5.28
CA ASP A 106 0.07 -2.77 -5.49
C ASP A 106 0.36 -2.38 -6.95
N ASP A 107 1.35 -1.53 -7.18
CA ASP A 107 1.77 -1.06 -8.50
C ASP A 107 3.06 -1.72 -9.00
N GLN A 108 3.79 -2.44 -8.14
CA GLN A 108 5.11 -2.99 -8.44
C GLN A 108 5.03 -4.47 -8.83
N ASP A 109 5.39 -4.79 -10.09
CA ASP A 109 5.33 -6.15 -10.65
C ASP A 109 6.00 -7.22 -9.78
N ASP A 110 7.17 -6.91 -9.21
CA ASP A 110 7.91 -7.84 -8.34
C ASP A 110 7.19 -8.08 -7.02
N GLN A 111 6.52 -7.05 -6.47
CA GLN A 111 5.70 -7.17 -5.28
C GLN A 111 4.41 -7.93 -5.59
N ILE A 112 3.77 -7.66 -6.73
CA ILE A 112 2.58 -8.38 -7.21
C ILE A 112 2.86 -9.88 -7.31
N ALA A 113 3.99 -10.27 -7.91
CA ALA A 113 4.38 -11.68 -8.02
C ALA A 113 4.48 -12.36 -6.65
N ILE A 114 5.09 -11.69 -5.66
CA ILE A 114 5.17 -12.18 -4.28
C ILE A 114 3.79 -12.27 -3.62
N LEU A 115 2.92 -11.28 -3.84
CA LEU A 115 1.58 -11.22 -3.27
C LEU A 115 0.65 -12.29 -3.86
N MET A 116 0.83 -12.64 -5.13
CA MET A 116 0.06 -13.71 -5.78
C MET A 116 0.30 -15.08 -5.15
N GLU A 117 1.44 -15.30 -4.49
CA GLU A 117 1.68 -16.50 -3.69
C GLU A 117 0.70 -16.63 -2.51
N LEU A 118 0.11 -15.53 -2.02
CA LEU A 118 -0.91 -15.58 -0.95
C LEU A 118 -2.07 -16.52 -1.33
N LYS A 119 -2.50 -16.51 -2.59
CA LYS A 119 -3.60 -17.33 -3.11
C LYS A 119 -3.39 -18.84 -2.88
N THR A 120 -2.14 -19.29 -2.75
CA THR A 120 -1.81 -20.72 -2.59
C THR A 120 -1.51 -21.12 -1.15
N ILE A 121 -1.14 -20.17 -0.30
CA ILE A 121 -0.67 -20.45 1.07
C ILE A 121 -1.70 -20.14 2.16
N VAL A 122 -2.63 -19.20 1.93
CA VAL A 122 -3.66 -18.91 2.92
C VAL A 122 -4.73 -20.01 2.93
N ASP A 123 -5.51 -20.10 4.02
CA ASP A 123 -6.64 -21.03 4.08
C ASP A 123 -7.55 -20.79 2.87
N LYS A 124 -7.96 -21.87 2.20
CA LYS A 124 -8.83 -21.83 1.01
C LYS A 124 -10.19 -21.17 1.27
N LYS A 125 -10.58 -21.00 2.54
CA LYS A 125 -11.76 -20.25 2.95
C LYS A 125 -11.58 -18.74 2.84
N ILE A 126 -10.34 -18.24 2.85
CA ILE A 126 -10.03 -16.82 2.70
C ILE A 126 -9.97 -16.50 1.20
N LYS A 127 -10.85 -15.63 0.74
CA LYS A 127 -10.81 -15.09 -0.61
C LYS A 127 -9.65 -14.10 -0.73
N VAL A 128 -8.76 -14.30 -1.70
CA VAL A 128 -7.60 -13.43 -1.93
C VAL A 128 -7.73 -12.72 -3.26
N ASN A 129 -7.90 -11.40 -3.22
CA ASN A 129 -7.91 -10.54 -4.40
C ASN A 129 -6.64 -9.69 -4.41
N VAL A 130 -5.85 -9.81 -5.48
CA VAL A 130 -4.69 -8.95 -5.73
C VAL A 130 -5.05 -8.06 -6.91
N LEU A 131 -5.11 -6.75 -6.66
CA LEU A 131 -5.42 -5.71 -7.64
C LEU A 131 -4.11 -5.01 -8.00
N GLN A 132 -3.66 -5.23 -9.23
CA GLN A 132 -2.54 -4.48 -9.77
C GLN A 132 -3.01 -3.08 -10.17
N VAL A 133 -2.23 -2.06 -9.79
CA VAL A 133 -2.48 -0.67 -10.15
C VAL A 133 -1.61 -0.31 -11.35
N ILE A 134 -2.20 -0.07 -12.51
CA ILE A 134 -1.49 0.32 -13.74
C ILE A 134 -1.97 1.70 -14.15
N GLU A 135 -1.09 2.70 -14.11
CA GLU A 135 -1.41 4.10 -14.44
C GLU A 135 -2.60 4.67 -13.63
N GLY A 136 -2.87 4.10 -12.46
CA GLY A 136 -3.97 4.50 -11.58
C GLY A 136 -5.25 3.68 -11.74
N GLU A 137 -5.30 2.77 -12.71
CA GLU A 137 -6.44 1.88 -12.95
C GLU A 137 -6.26 0.53 -12.21
N LEU A 138 -7.36 -0.06 -11.73
CA LEU A 138 -7.33 -1.34 -11.01
C LEU A 138 -7.55 -2.52 -11.95
N GLN A 139 -6.60 -3.46 -11.94
CA GLN A 139 -6.72 -4.73 -12.65
C GLN A 139 -6.70 -5.90 -11.66
N LEU A 140 -7.78 -6.68 -11.63
CA LEU A 140 -7.83 -7.92 -10.85
C LEU A 140 -7.00 -9.01 -11.53
N LEU A 141 -6.08 -9.59 -10.75
CA LEU A 141 -5.26 -10.75 -11.11
C LEU A 141 -5.76 -12.02 -10.42
#